data_AF-A0A2I0NMR8-F1
#
_entry.id   AF-A0A2I0NMR8-F1
#
_cell.length_a   1.000
_cell.length_b   1.000
_cell.length_c   1.000
_cell.angle_alpha   90.00
_cell.angle_beta   90.00
_cell.angle_gamma   90.00
#
_symmetry.space_group_name_H-M   'P 1'
#
loop_
_entity.id
_entity.type
_entity.pdbx_description
1 polymer ?
#
loop_
_entity_poly.entity_id
_entity_poly.type
_entity_poly.pdbx_seq_one_letter_code
_entity_poly.pdbx_strand_id
1 'polypeptide(L)'
;MAKVTILGATGNVGVFAAHTISEIPYVSDMLLVGRPGREDFLAGCCRDLSDSFAARGTDVRLSYGTSLADTKDSDIIICTAG
;
A
#
# COMPACT_ATOMS: atom_id res chain seq x y z
N MET A 1 -12.55 8.25 6.96
CA MET A 1 -11.43 8.10 6.01
C MET A 1 -11.14 6.62 5.90
N ALA A 2 -10.81 6.13 4.71
CA ALA A 2 -10.74 4.71 4.39
C ALA A 2 -9.32 4.16 4.52
N LYS A 3 -9.21 2.95 5.08
CA LYS A 3 -8.01 2.12 5.06
C LYS A 3 -8.05 1.16 3.87
N VAL A 4 -7.08 1.27 2.97
CA VAL A 4 -6.96 0.41 1.78
C VAL A 4 -5.77 -0.52 1.89
N THR A 5 -5.98 -1.82 1.66
CA THR A 5 -4.89 -2.80 1.55
C THR A 5 -4.66 -3.20 0.10
N ILE A 6 -3.39 -3.24 -0.30
CA ILE A 6 -2.93 -3.80 -1.58
C ILE A 6 -2.27 -5.15 -1.31
N LEU A 7 -2.96 -6.24 -1.67
CA LEU A 7 -2.41 -7.59 -1.64
C LEU A 7 -1.67 -7.87 -2.96
N GLY A 8 -0.41 -8.31 -2.87
CA GLY A 8 0.47 -8.45 -4.02
C GLY A 8 1.30 -7.20 -4.32
N ALA A 9 1.57 -6.37 -3.30
CA ALA A 9 2.24 -5.09 -3.44
C ALA A 9 3.71 -5.15 -3.91
N THR A 10 4.29 -6.35 -4.03
CA THR A 10 5.63 -6.52 -4.64
C THR A 10 5.58 -6.64 -6.16
N GLY A 11 4.39 -6.76 -6.75
CA GLY A 11 4.18 -6.81 -8.19
C GLY A 11 3.86 -5.44 -8.77
N ASN A 12 4.12 -5.27 -10.06
CA ASN A 12 3.89 -4.00 -10.76
C ASN A 12 2.45 -3.49 -10.60
N VAL A 13 1.46 -4.37 -10.81
CA VAL A 13 0.04 -3.99 -10.70
C VAL A 13 -0.30 -3.46 -9.31
N GLY A 14 0.20 -4.12 -8.25
CA GLY A 14 -0.01 -3.67 -6.87
C GLY A 14 0.59 -2.29 -6.61
N VAL A 15 1.84 -2.06 -7.00
CA VAL A 15 2.52 -0.76 -6.80
C VAL A 15 1.85 0.36 -7.58
N PHE A 16 1.50 0.14 -8.85
CA PHE A 16 0.82 1.16 -9.66
C PHE A 16 -0.60 1.44 -9.16
N ALA A 17 -1.32 0.42 -8.68
CA ALA A 17 -2.60 0.60 -8.04
C ALA A 17 -2.45 1.45 -6.77
N ALA A 18 -1.48 1.15 -5.90
CA ALA A 18 -1.20 1.92 -4.68
C ALA A 18 -1.00 3.42 -4.97
N HIS A 19 -0.17 3.73 -5.98
CA HIS A 19 0.11 5.12 -6.35
C HIS A 19 -1.11 5.88 -6.89
N THR A 20 -1.95 5.20 -7.69
CA THR A 20 -3.17 5.81 -8.25
C THR A 20 -4.22 6.00 -7.16
N ILE A 21 -4.41 4.99 -6.31
CA ILE A 21 -5.44 4.99 -5.26
C ILE A 21 -5.14 6.03 -4.19
N SER A 22 -3.88 6.31 -3.90
CA SER A 22 -3.52 7.35 -2.95
C SER A 22 -4.01 8.74 -3.37
N GLU A 23 -4.32 8.98 -4.65
CA GLU A 23 -4.88 10.26 -5.12
C GLU A 23 -6.34 10.46 -4.70
N ILE A 24 -7.01 9.41 -4.24
CA ILE A 24 -8.41 9.49 -3.82
C ILE A 24 -8.47 10.20 -2.46
N PRO A 25 -9.15 11.37 -2.35
CA PRO A 25 -9.12 12.21 -1.14
C PRO A 25 -9.63 11.53 0.14
N TYR A 26 -10.37 10.43 0.03
CA TYR A 26 -10.94 9.72 1.17
C TYR A 26 -10.04 8.60 1.71
N VAL A 27 -8.94 8.27 1.04
CA VAL A 27 -7.97 7.26 1.48
C VAL A 27 -6.98 7.95 2.41
N SER A 28 -6.94 7.55 3.69
CA SER A 28 -5.99 8.09 4.67
C SER A 28 -4.90 7.10 5.06
N ASP A 29 -5.20 5.80 4.96
CA ASP A 29 -4.31 4.73 5.40
C ASP A 29 -4.17 3.70 4.30
N MET A 30 -2.93 3.30 4.02
CA MET A 30 -2.64 2.30 3.02
C MET A 30 -1.67 1.25 3.56
N LEU A 31 -1.99 -0.01 3.32
CA LEU A 31 -1.18 -1.16 3.71
C LEU A 31 -0.73 -1.93 2.46
N LEU A 32 0.58 -2.04 2.28
CA LEU A 32 1.21 -2.85 1.24
C LEU A 32 1.50 -4.25 1.78
N VAL A 33 0.86 -5.28 1.22
CA VAL A 33 1.07 -6.66 1.67
C VAL A 33 1.74 -7.49 0.57
N GLY A 34 2.86 -8.11 0.94
CA GLY A 34 3.60 -9.05 0.10
C GLY A 34 3.77 -10.41 0.79
N ARG A 35 4.63 -11.25 0.21
CA ARG A 35 4.99 -12.54 0.79
C ARG A 35 6.11 -12.39 1.83
N PRO A 36 6.18 -13.27 2.85
CA PRO A 36 7.36 -13.38 3.71
C PRO A 36 8.65 -13.52 2.89
N GLY A 37 9.73 -12.86 3.32
CA GLY A 37 11.01 -12.79 2.60
C GLY A 37 11.10 -11.67 1.55
N ARG A 38 10.11 -10.77 1.50
CA ARG A 38 10.10 -9.57 0.63
C ARG A 38 10.01 -8.27 1.41
N GLU A 39 10.28 -8.31 2.72
CA GLU A 39 10.17 -7.18 3.64
C GLU A 39 11.02 -5.99 3.17
N ASP A 40 12.27 -6.22 2.74
CA ASP A 40 13.14 -5.15 2.24
C ASP A 40 12.59 -4.50 0.97
N PHE A 41 12.00 -5.29 0.06
CA PHE A 41 11.38 -4.78 -1.15
C PHE A 41 10.14 -3.94 -0.83
N LEU A 42 9.29 -4.43 0.07
CA LEU A 42 8.12 -3.70 0.56
C LEU A 42 8.51 -2.41 1.28
N ALA A 43 9.58 -2.43 2.09
CA ALA A 43 10.11 -1.25 2.73
C ALA A 43 10.61 -0.22 1.70
N GLY A 44 11.27 -0.68 0.62
CA GLY A 44 11.67 0.14 -0.51
C GLY A 44 10.47 0.81 -1.19
N CYS A 45 9.46 0.04 -1.57
CA CYS A 45 8.22 0.57 -2.15
C CYS A 45 7.52 1.56 -1.22
N CYS A 46 7.48 1.26 0.08
CA CYS A 46 6.87 2.14 1.06
C CYS A 46 7.59 3.49 1.11
N ARG A 47 8.92 3.52 1.11
CA ARG A 47 9.70 4.77 1.11
C ARG A 47 9.49 5.58 -0.19
N ASP A 48 9.59 4.91 -1.33
CA ASP A 48 9.41 5.54 -2.65
C ASP A 48 8.01 6.17 -2.80
N LEU A 49 6.97 5.42 -2.42
CA LEU A 49 5.61 5.93 -2.44
C LEU A 49 5.41 7.05 -1.41
N SER A 50 5.95 6.94 -0.20
CA SER A 50 5.86 8.02 0.80
C SER A 50 6.47 9.33 0.27
N ASP A 51 7.63 9.28 -0.38
CA ASP A 51 8.27 10.46 -0.98
C ASP A 51 7.41 11.01 -2.13
N SER A 52 6.86 10.14 -2.98
CA SER A 52 5.93 10.55 -4.06
C SER A 52 4.65 11.21 -3.51
N PHE A 53 4.08 10.68 -2.43
CA PHE A 53 2.84 11.19 -1.82
C PHE A 53 3.09 12.58 -1.23
N ALA A 54 4.22 12.74 -0.53
CA ALA A 54 4.64 14.03 0.00
C ALA A 54 4.88 15.05 -1.11
N ALA A 55 5.55 14.67 -2.20
CA ALA A 55 5.77 15.55 -3.35
C ALA A 55 4.46 16.00 -4.03
N ARG A 56 3.43 15.14 -4.03
CA ARG A 56 2.09 15.47 -4.55
C ARG A 56 1.21 16.23 -3.55
N GLY A 57 1.63 16.36 -2.29
CA GLY A 57 0.82 16.97 -1.23
C GLY A 57 -0.34 16.10 -0.73
N THR A 58 -0.24 14.78 -0.92
CA THR A 58 -1.22 13.81 -0.43
C THR A 58 -0.77 13.24 0.91
N ASP A 59 -1.63 13.35 1.92
CA ASP A 59 -1.36 12.80 3.26
C ASP A 59 -1.99 11.40 3.39
N VAL A 60 -1.24 10.38 2.97
CA VAL A 60 -1.62 8.96 3.14
C VAL A 60 -0.59 8.29 4.04
N ARG A 61 -1.05 7.75 5.16
CA ARG A 61 -0.24 6.94 6.06
C ARG A 61 0.02 5.57 5.44
N LEU A 62 1.25 5.37 4.97
CA LEU A 62 1.67 4.14 4.34
C LEU A 62 2.35 3.20 5.34
N SER A 63 2.03 1.92 5.26
CA SER A 63 2.67 0.84 6.01
C SER A 63 2.81 -0.39 5.13
N TYR A 64 3.63 -1.35 5.55
CA TYR A 64 3.79 -2.62 4.86
C TYR A 64 3.82 -3.80 5.82
N GLY A 65 3.47 -4.97 5.32
CA GLY A 65 3.47 -6.21 6.08
C GLY A 65 3.52 -7.44 5.19
N THR A 66 3.71 -8.60 5.82
CA THR A 66 3.71 -9.90 5.14
C THR A 66 2.66 -10.86 5.71
N SER A 67 1.88 -10.41 6.69
CA SER A 67 0.80 -11.19 7.28
C SER A 67 -0.56 -10.69 6.79
N LEU A 68 -1.44 -11.64 6.45
CA LEU A 68 -2.84 -11.31 6.16
C LEU A 68 -3.58 -10.79 7.41
N ALA A 69 -3.10 -11.08 8.61
CA ALA A 69 -3.68 -10.54 9.83
C ALA A 69 -3.57 -9.01 9.90
N ASP A 70 -2.58 -8.41 9.22
CA ASP A 70 -2.36 -6.96 9.20
C ASP A 70 -3.47 -6.23 8.40
N THR A 71 -4.17 -6.97 7.54
CA THR A 71 -5.30 -6.47 6.73
C THR A 71 -6.58 -6.23 7.55
N LYS A 72 -6.56 -6.61 8.83
CA LYS A 72 -7.67 -6.36 9.75
C LYS A 72 -8.06 -4.88 9.72
N ASP A 73 -9.38 -4.63 9.77
CA ASP A 73 -9.97 -3.29 9.81
C ASP A 73 -9.75 -2.47 8.53
N SER A 74 -9.30 -3.08 7.43
CA SER A 74 -9.31 -2.43 6.12
C SER A 74 -10.71 -2.37 5.55
N ASP A 75 -11.12 -1.19 5.08
CA ASP A 75 -12.41 -0.98 4.42
C ASP A 75 -12.42 -1.60 3.01
N ILE A 76 -11.28 -1.56 2.33
CA ILE A 76 -11.09 -2.07 0.98
C ILE A 76 -9.81 -2.90 0.91
N ILE A 77 -9.90 -4.07 0.29
CA ILE A 77 -8.76 -4.94 0.00
C ILE A 77 -8.72 -5.18 -1.51
N ILE A 78 -7.57 -4.91 -2.13
CA ILE A 78 -7.35 -5.04 -3.57
C ILE A 78 -6.36 -6.18 -3.79
N CYS A 79 -6.86 -7.25 -4.41
CA CYS A 79 -6.09 -8.46 -4.70
C CYS A 79 -5.45 -8.35 -6.09
N THR A 80 -4.15 -8.06 -6.10
CA THR A 80 -3.32 -8.04 -7.32
C THR A 80 -2.32 -9.21 -7.38
N ALA A 81 -2.26 -10.02 -6.31
CA ALA A 81 -1.44 -11.20 -6.24
C ALA A 81 -1.91 -12.25 -7.27
N GLY A 82 -0.98 -12.70 -8.10
CA GLY A 82 -1.20 -13.63 -9.21
C GLY A 82 0.00 -13.60 -10.14
#